data_AF-A0A1M4TAW9-F1
#
_entry.id   AF-A0A1M4TAW9-F1
#
_cell.length_a   1.000
_cell.length_b   1.000
_cell.length_c   1.000
_cell.angle_alpha   90.00
_cell.angle_beta   90.00
_cell.angle_gamma   90.00
#
_symmetry.space_group_name_H-M   'P 1'
#
loop_
_entity.id
_entity.type
_entity.pdbx_description
1 polymer ?
#
loop_
_entity_poly.entity_id
_entity_poly.type
_entity_poly.pdbx_seq_one_letter_code
_entity_poly.pdbx_strand_id
1 'polypeptide(L)' 'MRSRIFKYEIMIGYSIGLLTFSLSSIFRNSLSDFAKGFCEGFSLVTILAGSIYMCWCFIKKKNPYKI' A
#
# COMPACT_ATOMS: atom_id res chain seq x y z
N MET A 1 6.51 19.51 -10.37
CA MET A 1 5.10 19.22 -10.00
C MET A 1 4.78 17.71 -9.97
N ARG A 2 5.18 16.93 -10.99
CA ARG A 2 4.90 15.47 -11.10
C ARG A 2 5.41 14.57 -9.97
N SER A 3 6.55 14.93 -9.34
CA SER A 3 7.14 14.14 -8.25
C SER A 3 6.40 14.24 -6.91
N ARG A 4 5.58 15.30 -6.70
CA ARG A 4 4.73 15.40 -5.50
C ARG A 4 3.47 14.54 -5.63
N ILE A 5 2.83 14.54 -6.79
CA ILE A 5 1.64 13.71 -7.08
C ILE A 5 1.98 12.23 -6.93
N PHE A 6 3.11 11.78 -7.48
CA PHE A 6 3.55 10.38 -7.38
C PHE A 6 3.79 9.92 -5.92
N LYS A 7 4.26 10.80 -5.05
CA LYS A 7 4.39 10.53 -3.60
C LYS A 7 3.04 10.33 -2.93
N TYR A 8 2.09 11.22 -3.21
CA TYR A 8 0.74 11.14 -2.65
C TYR A 8 0.01 9.90 -3.14
N GLU A 9 0.12 9.55 -4.43
CA GLU A 9 -0.48 8.32 -4.96
C GLU A 9 0.08 7.07 -4.30
N ILE A 10 1.40 6.99 -4.07
CA ILE A 10 2.00 5.85 -3.35
C ILE A 10 1.53 5.80 -1.88
N MET A 11 1.43 6.93 -1.20
CA MET A 11 0.91 6.97 0.18
C MET A 11 -0.55 6.54 0.27
N ILE A 12 -1.39 7.03 -0.64
CA ILE A 12 -2.82 6.68 -0.68
C ILE A 12 -2.97 5.19 -1.03
N GLY A 13 -2.22 4.71 -2.01
CA GLY A 13 -2.18 3.28 -2.37
C GLY A 13 -1.76 2.40 -1.19
N TYR A 14 -0.73 2.80 -0.45
CA TYR A 14 -0.29 2.06 0.74
C TYR A 14 -1.37 1.98 1.82
N SER A 15 -2.07 3.09 2.11
CA SER A 15 -3.19 3.11 3.05
C SER A 15 -4.36 2.24 2.58
N ILE A 16 -4.69 2.28 1.29
CA ILE A 16 -5.74 1.44 0.70
C ILE A 16 -5.34 -0.04 0.78
N GLY A 17 -4.08 -0.38 0.51
CA GLY A 17 -3.56 -1.74 0.65
C GLY A 17 -3.72 -2.27 2.07
N LEU A 18 -3.32 -1.50 3.08
CA LEU A 18 -3.48 -1.86 4.50
C LEU A 18 -4.96 -2.01 4.91
N LEU A 19 -5.82 -1.11 4.43
CA LEU A 19 -7.25 -1.16 4.71
C LEU A 19 -7.89 -2.39 4.08
N THR A 20 -7.50 -2.71 2.83
CA THR A 20 -7.97 -3.88 2.09
C THR A 20 -7.52 -5.18 2.76
N PHE A 21 -6.27 -5.24 3.24
CA PHE A 21 -5.76 -6.38 4.00
C PHE A 21 -6.54 -6.59 5.31
N SER A 22 -6.77 -5.50 6.05
CA SER A 22 -7.54 -5.53 7.30
C SER A 22 -8.99 -5.98 7.05
N LEU A 23 -9.61 -5.48 5.98
CA LEU A 23 -10.98 -5.82 5.60
C LEU A 23 -11.09 -7.29 5.14
N SER A 24 -10.10 -7.79 4.39
CA SER A 24 -10.01 -9.21 4.00
C SER A 24 -9.90 -10.13 5.22
N SER A 25 -9.17 -9.69 6.26
CA SER A 25 -9.06 -10.43 7.52
C SER A 25 -10.36 -10.44 8.33
N ILE A 26 -11.15 -9.37 8.31
CA ILE A 26 -12.44 -9.29 9.03
C ILE A 26 -13.52 -10.08 8.28
N PHE A 27 -13.55 -10.01 6.94
CA PHE A 27 -14.50 -10.73 6.09
C PHE A 27 -14.06 -12.17 5.75
N ARG A 28 -13.09 -12.71 6.50
CA ARG A 28 -12.47 -14.04 6.31
C ARG A 28 -13.47 -15.19 6.12
N ASN A 29 -14.67 -15.09 6.70
CA ASN A 29 -15.73 -16.11 6.68
C ASN A 29 -16.92 -15.78 5.75
N SER A 30 -16.98 -14.59 5.15
CA SER A 30 -18.11 -14.18 4.29
C SER A 30 -17.73 -13.98 2.82
N LEU A 31 -16.43 -13.88 2.50
CA LEU A 31 -15.95 -13.68 1.13
C LEU A 31 -15.50 -15.01 0.50
N SER A 32 -15.82 -15.18 -0.80
CA SER A 32 -15.35 -16.32 -1.60
C SER A 32 -13.82 -16.44 -1.56
N ASP A 33 -13.29 -17.65 -1.39
CA ASP A 33 -11.85 -17.93 -1.26
C ASP A 33 -11.01 -17.32 -2.40
N PHE A 34 -11.58 -17.22 -3.61
CA PHE A 34 -10.95 -16.55 -4.75
C PHE A 34 -10.79 -15.04 -4.54
N ALA A 35 -11.86 -14.36 -4.11
CA ALA A 35 -11.86 -12.90 -3.89
C ALA A 35 -10.92 -12.52 -2.74
N LYS A 36 -10.86 -13.37 -1.71
CA LYS A 36 -9.98 -13.21 -0.55
C LYS A 36 -8.50 -13.33 -0.94
N GLY A 37 -8.15 -14.37 -1.71
CA GLY A 37 -6.80 -14.54 -2.23
C GLY A 37 -6.37 -13.39 -3.15
N PHE A 38 -7.29 -12.89 -3.99
CA PHE A 38 -7.02 -11.71 -4.83
C PHE A 38 -6.81 -10.44 -3.99
N CYS A 39 -7.62 -10.20 -2.96
CA CYS A 39 -7.48 -9.06 -2.05
C CYS A 39 -6.17 -9.10 -1.27
N GLU A 40 -5.82 -10.26 -0.69
CA GLU A 40 -4.56 -10.43 0.04
C GLU A 40 -3.37 -10.22 -0.89
N GLY A 41 -3.38 -10.82 -2.09
CA GLY A 41 -2.32 -10.63 -3.09
C GLY A 41 -2.17 -9.18 -3.55
N PHE A 42 -3.27 -8.52 -3.92
CA PHE A 42 -3.26 -7.12 -4.37
C PHE A 42 -2.81 -6.16 -3.26
N SER A 43 -3.26 -6.39 -2.02
CA SER A 43 -2.84 -5.60 -0.86
C SER A 43 -1.35 -5.73 -0.59
N LEU A 44 -0.80 -6.95 -0.67
CA LEU A 44 0.62 -7.21 -0.47
C LEU A 44 1.48 -6.51 -1.51
N VAL A 45 1.14 -6.61 -2.80
CA VAL A 45 1.89 -5.94 -3.87
C VAL A 45 1.91 -4.43 -3.65
N THR A 46 0.77 -3.85 -3.27
CA THR A 46 0.64 -2.41 -3.04
C THR A 46 1.42 -1.96 -1.80
N ILE A 47 1.37 -2.72 -0.71
CA ILE A 47 2.14 -2.47 0.51
C ILE A 47 3.64 -2.58 0.21
N LEU A 48 4.07 -3.63 -0.49
CA LEU A 48 5.48 -3.88 -0.81
C LEU A 48 6.06 -2.74 -1.68
N ALA A 49 5.32 -2.30 -2.70
CA ALA A 49 5.73 -1.17 -3.54
C ALA A 49 5.88 0.12 -2.73
N GLY A 50 4.94 0.40 -1.81
CA GLY A 50 5.03 1.54 -0.90
C GLY A 50 6.20 1.43 0.09
N SER A 51 6.44 0.25 0.66
CA SER A 51 7.57 -0.01 1.57
C SER A 51 8.91 0.17 0.87
N ILE A 52 9.08 -0.34 -0.35
CA ILE A 52 10.30 -0.15 -1.15
C ILE A 52 10.53 1.34 -1.40
N TYR A 53 9.48 2.09 -1.75
CA TYR A 53 9.56 3.54 -1.95
C TYR A 53 10.00 4.27 -0.68
N MET A 54 9.42 3.91 0.47
CA MET A 54 9.76 4.47 1.78
C MET A 54 11.21 4.15 2.17
N CYS A 55 11.64 2.90 2.02
CA CYS A 55 13.03 2.49 2.24
C CYS A 55 14.00 3.27 1.35
N TRP A 56 13.66 3.48 0.08
CA TRP A 56 14.52 4.24 -0.83
C TRP A 56 14.62 5.71 -0.45
N CYS A 57 13.52 6.33 -0.01
CA CYS A 57 13.52 7.68 0.55
C CYS A 57 14.39 7.76 1.83
N PHE A 58 14.31 6.75 2.70
CA PHE A 58 15.11 6.65 3.92
C PHE A 58 16.61 6.58 3.61
N ILE A 59 17.01 5.71 2.68
CA ILE A 59 18.41 5.57 2.23
C ILE A 59 18.94 6.88 1.64
N LYS A 60 18.12 7.59 0.84
CA LYS A 60 18.51 8.87 0.27
C LYS A 60 18.49 10.04 1.27
N LYS A 61 18.16 9.81 2.56
CA LYS A 61 17.92 10.85 3.57
C LYS A 61 17.00 11.98 3.08
N LYS A 62 16.16 11.69 2.08
CA LYS A 62 15.19 12.66 1.56
C LYS A 62 13.92 12.47 2.35
N ASN A 63 13.58 13.44 3.19
CA ASN A 63 12.37 13.38 3.99
C ASN A 63 11.15 13.27 3.05
N PRO A 64 10.43 12.12 3.04
CA PRO A 64 9.30 11.93 2.14
C PRO A 64 8.18 12.94 2.43
N TYR A 65 8.09 13.39 3.69
CA TYR A 65 7.10 14.32 4.24
C TYR A 65 7.51 15.80 4.26
N LYS A 66 8.62 16.19 3.61
CA LYS A 66 8.95 17.63 3.52
C LYS A 66 7.99 18.27 2.52
N ILE A 67 6.97 18.96 3.05
CA ILE A 67 6.01 19.79 2.30
C ILE A 67 6.73 20.96 1.65
#